data_AF-V7GAC7-F1
#
_entry.id   AF-V7GAC7-F1
#
_cell.length_a   1.000
_cell.length_b   1.000
_cell.length_c   1.000
_cell.angle_alpha   90.00
_cell.angle_beta   90.00
_cell.angle_gamma   90.00
#
_symmetry.space_group_name_H-M   'P 1'
#
loop_
_entity.id
_entity.type
_entity.pdbx_description
1 polymer ?
#
loop_
_entity_poly.entity_id
_entity_poly.type
_entity_poly.pdbx_seq_one_letter_code
_entity_poly.pdbx_strand_id
1 'polypeptide(L)'
;MDDIQLDEELEDTLAASLADLVPEAKKVSEDEFVEVVGGALEAVGGTLLFKMCVQNEGEGQHVAAASIGDGGNRQFLLLTLPTGGGPLKVETTSRSTNPVAGIAAAYAGLMDVFKTAA
;
A
#
# COMPACT_ATOMS: atom_id res chain seq x y z
N MET A 1 -11.97 -11.68 -18.72
CA MET A 1 -11.17 -10.64 -18.03
C MET A 1 -10.87 -11.28 -16.69
N ASP A 2 -9.68 -11.84 -16.61
CA ASP A 2 -9.22 -12.65 -15.49
C ASP A 2 -8.75 -11.72 -14.37
N ASP A 3 -9.12 -11.97 -13.11
CA ASP A 3 -8.78 -11.14 -11.93
C ASP A 3 -7.28 -10.77 -11.87
N ILE A 4 -6.40 -11.66 -12.35
CA ILE A 4 -4.95 -11.47 -12.39
C ILE A 4 -4.55 -10.27 -13.28
N GLN A 5 -5.26 -10.04 -14.39
CA GLN A 5 -4.94 -8.92 -15.28
C GLN A 5 -5.31 -7.57 -14.66
N LEU A 6 -6.43 -7.51 -13.90
CA LEU A 6 -6.85 -6.29 -13.21
C LEU A 6 -5.88 -5.91 -12.09
N ASP A 7 -5.41 -6.89 -11.34
CA ASP A 7 -4.43 -6.67 -10.27
C ASP A 7 -3.12 -6.09 -10.84
N GLU A 8 -2.63 -6.62 -11.95
CA GLU A 8 -1.35 -6.20 -12.55
C GLU A 8 -1.43 -4.78 -13.17
N GLU A 9 -2.53 -4.44 -13.84
CA GLU A 9 -2.73 -3.07 -14.36
C GLU A 9 -2.86 -2.03 -13.24
N LEU A 10 -3.49 -2.40 -12.12
CA LEU A 10 -3.62 -1.53 -10.96
C LEU A 10 -2.27 -1.31 -10.28
N GLU A 11 -1.51 -2.40 -10.07
CA GLU A 11 -0.14 -2.37 -9.51
C GLU A 11 0.77 -1.44 -10.33
N ASP A 12 0.76 -1.56 -11.66
CA ASP A 12 1.60 -0.74 -12.55
C ASP A 12 1.19 0.73 -12.54
N THR A 13 -0.13 1.01 -12.59
CA THR A 13 -0.65 2.39 -12.54
C THR A 13 -0.28 3.09 -11.23
N LEU A 14 -0.41 2.39 -10.10
CA LEU A 14 -0.01 2.90 -8.79
C LEU A 14 1.50 3.11 -8.74
N ALA A 15 2.30 2.11 -9.11
CA ALA A 15 3.74 2.23 -9.10
C ALA A 15 4.22 3.41 -9.97
N ALA A 16 3.63 3.62 -11.13
CA ALA A 16 3.92 4.75 -12.01
C ALA A 16 3.53 6.10 -11.38
N SER A 17 2.33 6.22 -10.80
CA SER A 17 1.91 7.46 -10.13
C SER A 17 2.76 7.80 -8.90
N LEU A 18 3.25 6.78 -8.17
CA LEU A 18 4.10 6.99 -7.00
C LEU A 18 5.58 7.18 -7.37
N ALA A 19 6.05 6.65 -8.49
CA ALA A 19 7.44 6.81 -8.93
C ALA A 19 7.82 8.28 -9.17
N ASP A 20 6.89 9.11 -9.63
CA ASP A 20 7.09 10.55 -9.81
C ASP A 20 7.12 11.32 -8.47
N LEU A 21 6.55 10.73 -7.41
CA LEU A 21 6.40 11.34 -6.09
C LEU A 21 7.47 10.89 -5.07
N VAL A 22 8.15 9.77 -5.32
CA VAL A 22 9.23 9.27 -4.46
C VAL A 22 10.56 9.89 -4.90
N PRO A 23 11.19 10.77 -4.09
CA PRO A 23 12.47 11.38 -4.46
C PRO A 23 13.55 10.32 -4.66
N GLU A 24 14.26 10.38 -5.79
CA GLU A 24 15.37 9.47 -6.11
C GLU A 24 16.39 9.41 -4.95
N ALA A 25 16.56 8.20 -4.40
CA ALA A 25 17.66 7.82 -3.51
C ALA A 25 17.91 8.72 -2.28
N LYS A 26 16.85 9.20 -1.61
CA LYS A 26 16.96 9.76 -0.26
C LYS A 26 16.38 8.79 0.76
N LYS A 27 16.94 8.75 1.98
CA LYS A 27 16.30 8.09 3.12
C LYS A 27 14.95 8.77 3.35
N VAL A 28 13.89 8.14 2.86
CA VAL A 28 12.51 8.61 3.04
C VAL A 28 12.17 8.37 4.50
N SER A 29 11.79 9.43 5.22
CA SER A 29 11.28 9.29 6.58
C SER A 29 9.88 8.68 6.56
N GLU A 30 9.46 8.05 7.64
CA GLU A 30 8.13 7.43 7.70
C GLU A 30 6.99 8.43 7.44
N ASP A 31 7.13 9.69 7.86
CA ASP A 31 6.13 10.74 7.57
C ASP A 31 6.09 11.13 6.08
N GLU A 32 7.25 11.22 5.44
CA GLU A 32 7.35 11.54 4.00
C GLU A 32 6.77 10.40 3.15
N PHE A 33 7.02 9.16 3.56
CA PHE A 33 6.42 7.97 2.94
C PHE A 33 4.89 8.01 3.00
N VAL A 34 4.32 8.44 4.13
CA VAL A 34 2.86 8.52 4.30
C VAL A 34 2.26 9.65 3.49
N GLU A 35 2.91 10.81 3.43
CA GLU A 35 2.41 11.92 2.61
C GLU A 35 2.34 11.50 1.14
N VAL A 36 3.40 10.88 0.63
CA VAL A 36 3.48 10.42 -0.76
C VAL A 36 2.45 9.32 -1.03
N VAL A 37 2.39 8.30 -0.16
CA VAL A 37 1.46 7.18 -0.32
C VAL A 37 0.01 7.64 -0.15
N GLY A 38 -0.25 8.51 0.83
CA GLY A 38 -1.57 9.09 1.05
C GLY A 38 -2.05 9.88 -0.15
N GLY A 39 -1.25 10.81 -0.65
CA GLY A 39 -1.61 11.63 -1.81
C GLY A 39 -1.86 10.81 -3.08
N ALA A 40 -1.07 9.75 -3.30
CA ALA A 40 -1.29 8.87 -4.44
C ALA A 40 -2.51 7.95 -4.28
N LEU A 41 -2.76 7.45 -3.07
CA LEU A 41 -3.97 6.68 -2.78
C LEU A 41 -5.22 7.53 -2.96
N GLU A 42 -5.22 8.78 -2.48
CA GLU A 42 -6.35 9.70 -2.68
C GLU A 42 -6.65 9.93 -4.17
N ALA A 43 -5.62 10.03 -5.02
CA ALA A 43 -5.77 10.20 -6.46
C ALA A 43 -6.47 9.01 -7.15
N VAL A 44 -6.36 7.80 -6.59
CA VAL A 44 -6.97 6.57 -7.13
C VAL A 44 -8.21 6.11 -6.35
N GLY A 45 -8.71 6.91 -5.40
CA GLY A 45 -9.83 6.53 -4.54
C GLY A 45 -9.49 5.45 -3.50
N GLY A 46 -8.21 5.34 -3.16
CA GLY A 46 -7.68 4.47 -2.13
C GLY A 46 -7.71 5.09 -0.74
N THR A 47 -7.73 4.23 0.28
CA THR A 47 -7.65 4.60 1.69
C THR A 47 -6.47 3.86 2.33
N LEU A 48 -5.60 4.60 3.02
CA LEU A 48 -4.55 4.01 3.84
C LEU A 48 -5.17 3.35 5.09
N LEU A 49 -4.81 2.10 5.35
CA LEU A 49 -5.31 1.33 6.50
C LEU A 49 -4.40 1.46 7.70
N PHE A 50 -3.12 1.20 7.47
CA PHE A 50 -2.07 1.34 8.47
C PHE A 50 -0.71 1.42 7.78
N LYS A 51 0.28 1.87 8.55
CA LYS A 51 1.69 1.88 8.18
C LYS A 51 2.51 1.23 9.28
N MET A 52 3.62 0.63 8.92
CA MET A 52 4.60 0.12 9.87
C MET A 52 5.98 0.00 9.23
N CYS A 53 7.02 0.04 10.04
CA CYS A 53 8.38 -0.32 9.63
C CYS A 53 8.67 -1.76 10.07
N VAL A 54 8.97 -2.65 9.11
CA VAL A 54 9.32 -4.05 9.37
C VAL A 54 10.76 -4.32 8.98
N GLN A 55 11.41 -5.28 9.63
CA GLN A 55 12.65 -5.85 9.12
C GLN A 55 12.32 -7.05 8.23
N ASN A 56 12.77 -6.99 6.99
CA ASN A 56 12.64 -8.07 6.03
C ASN A 56 14.02 -8.44 5.50
N GLU A 57 14.42 -9.71 5.67
CA GLU A 57 15.72 -10.23 5.20
C GLU A 57 16.97 -9.42 5.61
N GLY A 58 16.90 -8.72 6.75
CA GLY A 58 18.01 -7.89 7.27
C GLY A 58 18.00 -6.43 6.80
N GLU A 59 17.01 -6.04 5.98
CA GLU A 59 16.77 -4.66 5.57
C GLU A 59 15.48 -4.12 6.20
N GLY A 60 15.50 -2.89 6.70
CA GLY A 60 14.28 -2.22 7.16
C GLY A 60 13.42 -1.82 5.96
N GLN A 61 12.11 -2.00 6.04
CA GLN A 61 11.15 -1.63 5.00
C GLN A 61 9.99 -0.86 5.62
N HIS A 62 9.67 0.30 5.05
CA HIS A 62 8.40 0.98 5.28
C HIS A 62 7.32 0.25 4.51
N VAL A 63 6.30 -0.22 5.22
CA VAL A 63 5.18 -0.95 4.64
C VAL A 63 3.90 -0.18 4.97
N ALA A 64 3.11 0.10 3.94
CA ALA A 64 1.76 0.64 4.05
C ALA A 64 0.77 -0.38 3.48
N ALA A 65 -0.28 -0.67 4.23
CA ALA A 65 -1.44 -1.38 3.72
C ALA A 65 -2.52 -0.38 3.34
N ALA A 66 -3.05 -0.52 2.15
CA ALA A 66 -4.09 0.34 1.61
C ALA A 66 -5.23 -0.51 1.06
N SER A 67 -6.38 0.13 0.85
CA SER A 67 -7.46 -0.47 0.10
C SER A 67 -8.05 0.47 -0.93
N ILE A 68 -8.45 -0.06 -2.06
CA ILE A 68 -9.14 0.68 -3.12
C ILE A 68 -10.55 0.10 -3.26
N GLY A 69 -11.52 1.00 -3.38
CA GLY A 69 -12.94 0.68 -3.45
C GLY A 69 -13.55 0.32 -2.08
N ASP A 70 -14.85 0.01 -2.11
CA ASP A 70 -15.67 -0.19 -0.92
C ASP A 70 -16.43 -1.52 -0.97
N GLY A 71 -16.76 -2.05 0.21
CA GLY A 71 -17.60 -3.24 0.35
C GLY A 71 -16.98 -4.51 -0.26
N GLY A 72 -17.79 -5.29 -0.99
CA GLY A 72 -17.41 -6.62 -1.50
C GLY A 72 -16.43 -6.64 -2.69
N ASN A 73 -16.15 -5.48 -3.31
CA ASN A 73 -15.21 -5.35 -4.43
C ASN A 73 -13.93 -4.61 -4.03
N ARG A 74 -13.67 -4.55 -2.72
CA ARG A 74 -12.51 -3.89 -2.15
C ARG A 74 -11.24 -4.68 -2.46
N GLN A 75 -10.29 -4.04 -3.12
CA GLN A 75 -8.95 -4.58 -3.30
C GLN A 75 -8.02 -4.07 -2.21
N PHE A 76 -7.09 -4.92 -1.78
CA PHE A 76 -6.09 -4.59 -0.78
C PHE A 76 -4.72 -4.56 -1.42
N LEU A 77 -3.98 -3.51 -1.09
CA LEU A 77 -2.65 -3.24 -1.63
C LEU A 77 -1.65 -3.14 -0.50
N LEU A 78 -0.44 -3.59 -0.80
CA LEU A 78 0.71 -3.46 0.04
C LEU A 78 1.75 -2.63 -0.70
N LEU A 79 2.11 -1.49 -0.13
CA LEU A 79 3.17 -0.62 -0.62
C LEU A 79 4.38 -0.81 0.27
N THR A 80 5.50 -1.20 -0.32
CA THR A 80 6.75 -1.50 0.40
C THR A 80 7.88 -0.65 -0.15
N LEU A 81 8.52 0.13 0.71
CA LEU A 81 9.68 0.95 0.39
C LEU A 81 10.86 0.55 1.29
N PRO A 82 12.01 0.17 0.72
CA PRO A 82 13.24 -0.01 1.49
C PRO A 82 13.61 1.26 2.27
N THR A 83 13.93 1.12 3.56
CA THR A 83 14.41 2.23 4.41
C THR A 83 15.74 2.81 3.92
N GLY A 84 16.51 2.03 3.15
CA GLY A 84 17.70 2.48 2.45
C GLY A 84 17.43 3.39 1.25
N GLY A 85 16.16 3.57 0.88
CA GLY A 85 15.75 4.16 -0.40
C GLY A 85 15.73 3.10 -1.52
N GLY A 86 14.90 3.31 -2.52
CA GLY A 86 14.71 2.36 -3.62
C GLY A 86 13.35 2.54 -4.29
N PRO A 87 13.01 1.71 -5.28
CA PRO A 87 11.70 1.76 -5.91
C PRO A 87 10.63 1.37 -4.90
N LEU A 88 9.53 2.11 -4.91
CA LEU A 88 8.34 1.71 -4.19
C LEU A 88 7.75 0.49 -4.88
N LYS A 89 7.63 -0.60 -4.14
CA LYS A 89 6.96 -1.81 -4.61
C LYS A 89 5.49 -1.73 -4.24
N VAL A 90 4.60 -1.94 -5.20
CA VAL A 90 3.16 -2.02 -4.99
C VAL A 90 2.69 -3.40 -5.41
N GLU A 91 2.01 -4.11 -4.52
CA GLU A 91 1.48 -5.45 -4.79
C GLU A 91 0.08 -5.60 -4.19
N THR A 92 -0.79 -6.40 -4.80
CA THR A 92 -2.02 -6.80 -4.14
C THR A 92 -1.72 -7.80 -3.02
N THR A 93 -2.53 -7.77 -1.95
CA THR A 93 -2.29 -8.68 -0.83
C THR A 93 -2.47 -10.15 -1.19
N SER A 94 -3.21 -10.43 -2.27
CA SER A 94 -3.40 -11.78 -2.82
C SER A 94 -2.13 -12.33 -3.47
N ARG A 95 -1.27 -11.45 -4.00
CA ARG A 95 -0.02 -11.81 -4.69
C ARG A 95 1.22 -11.61 -3.81
N SER A 96 1.12 -10.79 -2.75
CA SER A 96 2.25 -10.47 -1.89
C SER A 96 2.59 -11.62 -0.94
N THR A 97 3.89 -11.95 -0.84
CA THR A 97 4.42 -12.89 0.14
C THR A 97 4.77 -12.24 1.49
N ASN A 98 4.56 -10.92 1.62
CA ASN A 98 4.87 -10.19 2.84
C ASN A 98 3.82 -10.53 3.92
N PRO A 99 4.23 -10.93 5.14
CA PRO A 99 3.29 -11.30 6.20
C PRO A 99 2.30 -10.18 6.58
N VAL A 100 2.66 -8.92 6.31
CA VAL A 100 1.77 -7.77 6.53
C VAL A 100 0.54 -7.80 5.61
N ALA A 101 0.64 -8.41 4.42
CA ALA A 101 -0.50 -8.56 3.51
C ALA A 101 -1.66 -9.34 4.16
N GLY A 102 -1.35 -10.37 4.96
CA GLY A 102 -2.33 -11.23 5.61
C GLY A 102 -3.18 -10.53 6.67
N ILE A 103 -2.74 -9.38 7.19
CA ILE A 103 -3.47 -8.61 8.21
C ILE A 103 -4.22 -7.40 7.64
N ALA A 104 -4.02 -7.06 6.36
CA ALA A 104 -4.66 -5.90 5.72
C ALA A 104 -6.19 -5.98 5.77
N ALA A 105 -6.76 -7.12 5.40
CA ALA A 105 -8.20 -7.34 5.40
C ALA A 105 -8.84 -7.28 6.80
N ALA A 106 -8.09 -7.61 7.85
CA ALA A 106 -8.57 -7.49 9.23
C ALA A 106 -8.67 -6.03 9.68
N TYR A 107 -7.65 -5.22 9.40
CA TYR A 107 -7.66 -3.78 9.71
C TYR A 107 -8.74 -3.04 8.95
N ALA A 108 -8.91 -3.40 7.69
CA ALA A 108 -9.99 -2.96 6.83
C ALA A 108 -11.38 -3.17 7.45
N GLY A 109 -11.66 -4.38 7.94
CA GLY A 109 -12.91 -4.69 8.64
C GLY A 109 -13.10 -3.90 9.93
N LEU A 110 -12.02 -3.62 10.68
CA LEU A 110 -12.09 -2.75 11.86
C LEU A 110 -12.50 -1.33 11.49
N MET A 111 -11.88 -0.75 10.46
CA MET A 111 -12.20 0.61 10.01
C MET A 111 -13.65 0.74 9.53
N ASP A 112 -14.21 -0.28 8.87
CA ASP A 112 -15.62 -0.32 8.48
C ASP A 112 -16.57 -0.23 9.68
N VAL A 113 -16.26 -0.95 10.76
CA VAL A 113 -17.04 -0.90 12.01
C VAL A 113 -16.95 0.48 12.65
N PHE A 114 -15.75 1.09 12.67
CA PHE A 114 -15.57 2.44 13.21
C PHE A 114 -16.28 3.52 12.38
N LYS A 115 -16.29 3.40 11.04
CA LYS A 115 -17.03 4.31 10.15
C LYS A 115 -18.54 4.16 10.29
N THR A 116 -19.04 2.94 10.52
CA THR A 116 -20.48 2.68 10.70
C THR A 116 -21.01 3.17 12.06
N ALA A 117 -20.12 3.35 13.03
CA ALA A 117 -20.46 3.82 14.38
C ALA A 117 -20.42 5.36 14.54
N ALA A 118 -20.12 6.12 13.48
CA ALA A 118 -19.96 7.58 13.49
C ALA A 118 -21.15 8.31 12.87
#